data_AF-F2T819-F1
#
_entry.id   AF-F2T819-F1
#
_cell.length_a   1.000
_cell.length_b   1.000
_cell.length_c   1.000
_cell.angle_alpha   90.00
_cell.angle_beta   90.00
_cell.angle_gamma   90.00
#
_symmetry.space_group_name_H-M   'P 1'
#
loop_
_entity.id
_entity.type
_entity.pdbx_description
1 polymer ?
#
loop_
_entity_poly.entity_id
_entity_poly.type
_entity_poly.pdbx_seq_one_letter_code
_entity_poly.pdbx_strand_id
1 'polypeptide(L)' 'MSMLTQPQVGRALVAILEHPSATANQYVYVSSYTVTASEMVTVLEKATGSKWNARKIDPKQTLSEANEKLEWKGVG' A
#
# COMPACT_ATOMS: atom_id res chain seq x y z
N MET A 1 2.70 0.37 -7.53
CA MET A 1 1.89 0.27 -6.31
C MET A 1 0.69 1.19 -6.49
N SER A 2 -0.49 0.76 -6.07
CA SER A 2 -1.68 1.62 -6.12
C SER A 2 -1.90 2.23 -4.76
N MET A 3 -2.18 3.54 -4.74
CA MET A 3 -2.32 4.30 -3.51
C MET A 3 -3.69 4.98 -3.42
N LEU A 4 -4.21 4.96 -2.20
CA LEU A 4 -5.48 5.57 -1.82
C LEU A 4 -5.36 6.06 -0.38
N THR A 5 -5.97 7.19 -0.09
CA THR A 5 -6.06 7.75 1.27
C THR A 5 -7.36 7.32 1.94
N GLN A 6 -7.39 7.33 3.28
CA GLN A 6 -8.61 6.97 4.03
C GLN A 6 -9.84 7.80 3.64
N PRO A 7 -9.77 9.14 3.44
CA PRO A 7 -10.93 9.90 2.96
C PRO A 7 -11.42 9.47 1.57
N GLN A 8 -10.52 9.03 0.69
CA GLN A 8 -10.91 8.53 -0.64
C GLN A 8 -11.60 7.16 -0.53
N VAL A 9 -11.20 6.29 0.41
CA VAL A 9 -11.93 5.05 0.71
C VAL A 9 -13.36 5.36 1.14
N GLY A 10 -13.53 6.30 2.07
CA GLY A 10 -14.86 6.69 2.57
C GLY A 10 -15.76 7.20 1.44
N ARG A 11 -15.24 8.07 0.56
CA ARG A 11 -16.00 8.55 -0.61
C ARG A 11 -16.36 7.44 -1.58
N ALA A 12 -15.44 6.52 -1.84
CA ALA A 12 -15.72 5.38 -2.71
C ALA A 12 -16.82 4.48 -2.14
N LEU A 13 -16.80 4.24 -0.83
CA LEU A 13 -17.82 3.45 -0.15
C LEU A 13 -19.21 4.10 -0.26
N VAL A 14 -19.31 5.41 0.02
CA VAL A 14 -20.58 6.15 -0.11
C VAL A 14 -21.11 6.05 -1.54
N ALA A 15 -20.26 6.31 -2.55
CA ALA A 15 -20.67 6.23 -3.95
C ALA A 15 -21.14 4.82 -4.36
N ILE A 16 -20.50 3.77 -3.86
CA ILE A 16 -20.94 2.38 -4.11
C ILE A 16 -22.34 2.14 -3.54
N LEU A 17 -22.61 2.63 -2.32
CA LEU A 17 -23.91 2.49 -1.66
C LEU A 17 -25.00 3.33 -2.32
N GLU A 18 -24.67 4.49 -2.88
CA GLU A 18 -25.60 5.34 -3.63
C GLU A 18 -25.90 4.79 -5.04
N HIS A 19 -25.01 3.96 -5.60
CA HIS A 19 -25.14 3.37 -6.94
C HIS A 19 -25.09 1.83 -6.95
N PRO A 20 -25.95 1.14 -6.18
CA PRO A 20 -25.85 -0.31 -5.99
C PRO A 20 -26.12 -1.11 -7.26
N SER A 21 -26.95 -0.59 -8.18
CA SER A 21 -27.21 -1.25 -9.47
C SER A 21 -25.96 -1.29 -10.37
N ALA A 22 -25.07 -0.31 -10.24
CA ALA A 22 -23.84 -0.22 -11.02
C ALA A 22 -22.68 -1.01 -10.39
N THR A 23 -22.76 -1.36 -9.10
CA THR A 23 -21.65 -1.90 -8.30
C THR A 23 -21.96 -3.24 -7.63
N ALA A 24 -23.18 -3.78 -7.76
CA ALA A 24 -23.55 -5.07 -7.20
C ALA A 24 -22.72 -6.21 -7.81
N ASN A 25 -22.35 -7.18 -6.96
CA ASN A 25 -21.71 -8.46 -7.33
C ASN A 25 -20.42 -8.33 -8.15
N GLN A 26 -19.61 -7.30 -7.88
CA GLN A 26 -18.33 -7.09 -8.56
C GLN A 26 -17.24 -6.66 -7.58
N TYR A 27 -16.00 -6.91 -7.97
CA TYR A 27 -14.82 -6.38 -7.29
C TYR A 27 -14.55 -4.96 -7.80
N VAL A 28 -14.91 -3.96 -6.99
CA VAL A 28 -14.64 -2.55 -7.32
C VAL A 28 -13.23 -2.18 -6.88
N TYR A 29 -12.34 -1.96 -7.84
CA TYR A 29 -10.97 -1.50 -7.58
C TYR A 29 -10.88 0.02 -7.64
N VAL A 30 -10.44 0.65 -6.54
CA VAL A 30 -10.32 2.10 -6.45
C VAL A 30 -8.85 2.48 -6.23
N SER A 31 -8.34 3.33 -7.11
CA SER A 31 -6.98 3.86 -7.04
C SER A 31 -6.99 5.33 -7.40
N SER A 32 -6.19 6.13 -6.68
CA SER A 32 -6.00 7.55 -7.01
C SER A 32 -4.63 7.84 -7.62
N TYR A 33 -3.63 7.01 -7.34
CA TYR A 33 -2.28 7.15 -7.86
C TYR A 33 -1.66 5.78 -8.14
N THR A 34 -0.98 5.67 -9.27
CA THR A 34 -0.15 4.51 -9.61
C THR A 34 1.29 4.98 -9.70
N VAL A 35 2.05 4.72 -8.63
CA VAL A 35 3.46 5.16 -8.51
C VAL A 35 4.33 4.03 -7.96
N THR A 36 5.64 4.19 -8.11
CA THR A 36 6.67 3.35 -7.48
C THR A 36 7.08 3.92 -6.12
N ALA A 37 7.67 3.09 -5.26
CA ALA A 37 8.17 3.52 -3.96
C ALA A 37 9.27 4.59 -4.10
N SER A 38 10.14 4.47 -5.12
CA SER A 38 11.21 5.44 -5.40
C SER A 38 10.67 6.82 -5.79
N GLU A 39 9.60 6.85 -6.60
CA GLU A 39 8.93 8.09 -6.98
C GLU A 39 8.28 8.76 -5.76
N MET A 40 7.65 7.98 -4.88
CA MET A 40 7.08 8.51 -3.64
C MET A 40 8.15 9.15 -2.74
N VAL A 41 9.29 8.47 -2.53
CA VAL A 41 10.41 9.05 -1.76
C VAL A 41 10.87 10.36 -2.40
N THR A 42 11.05 10.39 -3.71
CA THR A 42 11.48 11.59 -4.44
C THR A 42 10.51 12.77 -4.24
N VAL A 43 9.21 12.52 -4.30
CA VAL A 43 8.17 13.54 -4.09
C VAL A 43 8.19 14.04 -2.65
N LEU A 44 8.33 13.13 -1.67
CA LEU A 44 8.37 13.48 -0.25
C LEU A 44 9.61 14.29 0.11
N GLU A 45 10.79 13.93 -0.41
CA GLU A 45 12.02 14.72 -0.22
C GLU A 45 11.88 16.14 -0.78
N LYS A 46 11.27 16.27 -1.97
CA LYS A 46 11.01 17.58 -2.59
C LYS A 46 10.03 18.41 -1.76
N ALA A 47 8.96 17.80 -1.26
CA ALA A 47 7.93 18.49 -0.48
C ALA A 47 8.41 18.90 0.92
N THR A 48 9.29 18.11 1.53
CA THR A 48 9.78 18.33 2.90
C THR A 48 11.13 19.07 2.95
N GLY A 49 11.79 19.24 1.81
CA GLY A 49 13.14 19.82 1.73
C GLY A 49 14.23 18.97 2.39
N SER A 50 13.93 17.72 2.74
CA SER A 50 14.83 16.82 3.47
C SER A 50 15.22 15.62 2.61
N LYS A 51 16.47 15.16 2.72
CA LYS A 51 16.93 13.92 2.06
C LYS A 51 16.80 12.73 2.99
N TRP A 52 16.31 11.61 2.47
CA TRP A 52 16.04 10.40 3.23
C TRP A 52 16.99 9.29 2.77
N ASN A 53 17.50 8.51 3.72
CA ASN A 53 18.35 7.35 3.39
C ASN A 53 17.46 6.17 2.98
N ALA A 54 17.17 6.04 1.69
CA ALA A 54 16.33 4.97 1.17
C ALA A 54 17.13 3.66 1.04
N ARG A 55 16.65 2.59 1.69
CA ARG A 55 17.17 1.22 1.52
C ARG A 55 16.36 0.47 0.47
N LYS A 56 17.05 -0.16 -0.49
CA LYS A 56 16.43 -1.16 -1.36
C LYS A 56 16.34 -2.48 -0.61
N ILE A 57 15.15 -3.06 -0.55
CA ILE A 57 14.88 -4.32 0.14
C ILE A 57 14.68 -5.39 -0.93
N ASP A 58 15.35 -6.54 -0.77
CA ASP A 58 15.09 -7.72 -1.58
C ASP A 58 13.89 -8.50 -0.99
N PRO A 59 12.77 -8.61 -1.74
CA PRO A 59 11.61 -9.35 -1.27
C PRO A 59 11.91 -10.81 -0.90
N LYS A 60 12.85 -11.48 -1.57
CA LYS A 60 13.19 -12.88 -1.29
C LYS A 60 13.88 -13.01 0.06
N GLN A 61 14.81 -12.10 0.34
CA GLN A 61 15.49 -12.05 1.62
C GLN A 61 14.51 -11.75 2.76
N THR A 62 13.62 -10.77 2.57
CA THR A 62 12.58 -10.45 3.57
C THR A 62 11.65 -11.62 3.83
N LEU A 63 11.30 -12.39 2.80
CA LEU A 63 10.45 -13.58 2.96
C LEU A 63 11.18 -14.71 3.70
N SER A 64 12.47 -14.94 3.41
CA SER A 64 13.29 -15.91 4.15
C SER A 64 13.38 -15.55 5.63
N GLU A 65 13.72 -14.30 5.94
CA GLU A 65 13.83 -13.79 7.32
C GLU A 65 12.49 -13.86 8.07
N ALA A 66 11.37 -13.57 7.39
CA ALA A 66 10.04 -13.69 7.96
C ALA A 66 9.69 -15.14 8.27
N ASN A 67 9.98 -16.07 7.36
CA ASN A 67 9.75 -17.50 7.57
C ASN A 67 10.62 -18.04 8.71
N GLU A 68 11.90 -17.71 8.77
CA GLU A 68 12.80 -18.11 9.86
C GLU A 68 12.30 -17.62 11.23
N LYS A 69 11.77 -16.40 11.31
CA LYS A 69 11.16 -15.86 12.54
C LYS A 69 9.84 -16.54 12.92
N LEU A 70 9.09 -17.04 11.95
CA LEU A 70 7.84 -17.78 12.19
C LEU A 70 8.11 -19.23 12.60
N GLU A 71 9.14 -19.86 12.04
CA GLU A 71 9.64 -21.20 12.42
C GLU A 71 10.34 -21.18 13.79
N TRP A 72 10.98 -20.05 14.16
CA TRP A 72 11.42 -19.77 15.53
C TRP A 72 10.20 -19.41 16.42
N LYS A 73 9.32 -20.39 16.63
CA LYS A 73 8.49 -20.44 17.83
C LYS A 73 9.16 -21.38 18.81
N GLY A 74 10.12 -20.83 19.56
CA GLY A 74 10.64 -21.46 20.77
C GLY A 74 9.50 -21.82 21.71
N VAL A 75 9.10 -23.08 21.68
CA VAL A 75 8.48 -23.80 22.78
C VAL A 75 9.56 -24.72 23.34
N GLY A 76 10.30 -24.18 24.31
CA GLY A 76 10.96 -24.96 25.36
C GLY A 76 10.12 -24.82 26.62
#